data_AF-A0A437SN01-F1
#
_entry.id   AF-A0A437SN01-F1
#
_cell.length_a   1.000
_cell.length_b   1.000
_cell.length_c   1.000
_cell.angle_alpha   90.00
_cell.angle_beta   90.00
_cell.angle_gamma   90.00
#
_symmetry.space_group_name_H-M   'P 1'
#
loop_
_entity.id
_entity.type
_entity.pdbx_description
1 polymer ?
#
loop_
_entity_poly.entity_id
_entity_poly.type
_entity_poly.pdbx_seq_one_letter_code
_entity_poly.pdbx_strand_id
1 'polypeptide(L)' 'MVETYREQDGRKNQTSFCIVDAQSVKNTWIAGEKGYDAGKK' A
#
# COMPACT_ATOMS: atom_id res chain seq x y z
N MET A 1 19.49 6.68 -5.72
CA MET A 1 19.24 5.89 -4.49
C MET A 1 17.80 5.36 -4.42
N VAL A 2 16.76 6.19 -4.59
CA VAL A 2 15.37 5.68 -4.57
C VAL A 2 15.06 4.73 -5.74
N GLU A 3 15.53 5.04 -6.95
CA GLU A 3 15.37 4.20 -8.14
C GLU A 3 15.90 2.77 -7.95
N THR A 4 17.12 2.63 -7.44
CA THR A 4 17.77 1.34 -7.20
C THR A 4 17.01 0.47 -6.20
N TYR A 5 16.42 1.06 -5.15
CA TYR A 5 15.59 0.31 -4.20
C TYR A 5 14.26 -0.14 -4.82
N ARG A 6 13.68 0.66 -5.72
CA ARG A 6 12.44 0.31 -6.41
C ARG A 6 12.64 -0.88 -7.33
N GLU A 7 13.73 -0.89 -8.08
CA GLU A 7 14.09 -2.00 -8.97
C GLU A 7 14.37 -3.29 -8.18
N GLN A 8 15.07 -3.20 -7.04
CA GLN A 8 15.29 -4.35 -6.14
C GLN A 8 13.96 -4.95 -5.63
N ASP A 9 12.98 -4.10 -5.31
CA ASP A 9 11.63 -4.52 -4.92
C ASP A 9 10.74 -4.93 -6.10
N GLY A 10 11.28 -5.02 -7.33
CA GLY A 10 10.55 -5.39 -8.54
C GLY A 10 9.56 -4.33 -9.03
N ARG A 11 9.66 -3.09 -8.54
CA ARG A 11 8.80 -1.98 -8.92
C ARG A 11 9.45 -1.14 -10.02
N LYS A 12 8.61 -0.51 -10.83
CA LYS A 12 9.08 0.44 -11.87
C LYS A 12 9.83 1.60 -11.21
N ASN A 13 10.94 2.01 -11.83
CA ASN A 13 11.73 3.16 -11.40
C ASN A 13 10.91 4.45 -11.34
N GLN A 14 10.04 4.67 -12.33
CA GLN A 14 9.15 5.82 -12.41
C GLN A 14 7.85 5.59 -11.64
N THR A 15 7.44 6.59 -10.87
CA THR A 15 6.17 6.61 -10.13
C THR A 15 5.04 7.13 -11.01
N SER A 16 3.89 6.46 -10.99
CA SER A 16 2.65 6.98 -11.56
C SER A 16 1.75 7.56 -10.45
N PHE A 17 0.96 8.58 -10.80
CA PHE A 17 -0.09 9.13 -9.95
C PHE A 17 -1.42 8.97 -10.67
N CYS A 18 -2.41 8.36 -10.02
CA CYS A 18 -3.76 8.22 -10.57
C CYS A 18 -4.77 8.93 -9.68
N ILE A 19 -5.75 9.57 -10.31
CA ILE A 19 -6.91 10.16 -9.65
C ILE A 19 -8.04 9.15 -9.81
N VAL A 20 -8.59 8.71 -8.69
CA VAL A 20 -9.67 7.71 -8.66
C VAL A 20 -10.91 8.38 -8.07
N ASP A 21 -12.06 8.14 -8.70
CA ASP A 21 -13.34 8.54 -8.12
C ASP A 21 -13.63 7.73 -6.86
N ALA A 22 -13.78 8.42 -5.73
CA ALA A 22 -13.97 7.80 -4.42
C ALA A 22 -15.30 7.04 -4.31
N GLN A 23 -16.31 7.38 -5.11
CA GLN A 23 -17.61 6.70 -5.07
C GLN A 23 -17.55 5.30 -5.71
N SER A 24 -16.62 5.08 -6.64
CA SER A 24 -16.35 3.79 -7.27
C SER A 24 -15.40 2.87 -6.48
N VAL A 25 -14.72 3.40 -5.46
CA VAL A 25 -13.76 2.63 -4.67
C VAL A 25 -14.51 1.62 -3.79
N LYS A 26 -14.43 0.34 -4.14
CA LYS A 26 -14.84 -0.75 -3.27
C LYS A 26 -13.76 -0.94 -2.20
N ASN A 27 -14.08 -0.67 -0.93
CA ASN A 27 -13.16 -0.83 0.20
C ASN A 27 -12.94 -2.30 0.61
N THR A 28 -13.01 -3.23 -0.34
CA THR A 28 -12.90 -4.66 -0.06
C THR A 28 -11.42 -5.07 0.00
N TRP A 29 -10.65 -4.54 0.95
CA TRP A 29 -9.34 -5.10 1.30
C TRP A 29 -8.78 -4.51 2.60
N ILE A 30 -9.25 -4.99 3.76
CA ILE A 30 -8.39 -5.38 4.90
C ILE A 30 -9.11 -6.52 5.64
N ALA A 31 -8.84 -7.76 5.24
CA ALA A 31 -9.18 -8.97 6.01
C ALA A 31 -7.95 -9.89 6.08
N GLY A 32 -6.77 -9.30 6.29
CA GLY A 32 -5.52 -10.03 6.52
C GLY A 32 -4.81 -9.36 7.68
N GLU A 33 -5.11 -9.81 8.89
CA GLU A 33 -4.46 -9.45 10.15
C GLU A 33 -4.62 -8.00 10.64
N LYS A 34 -5.62 -7.78 11.51
CA LYS A 34 -5.50 -6.77 12.58
C LYS A 34 -4.44 -7.28 13.57
N GLY A 35 -3.18 -7.09 13.24
CA GLY A 35 -2.05 -7.35 14.14
C GLY A 35 -1.73 -6.09 14.97
N TYR A 36 -1.68 -6.29 16.29
CA TYR A 36 -1.22 -5.38 17.35
C TYR A 36 -2.19 -4.30 17.88
N ASP A 37 -2.92 -4.68 18.94
CA ASP A 37 -2.70 -4.04 20.24
C ASP A 37 -2.54 -5.13 21.31
N ALA A 38 -1.31 -5.62 21.45
CA ALA A 38 -0.93 -6.48 22.57
C ALA A 38 -0.72 -5.61 23.81
N GLY A 39 -1.84 -5.28 24.46
CA GLY A 39 -1.88 -4.92 25.86
C GLY A 39 -2.05 -3.44 26.15
N LYS A 40 -3.11 -3.14 26.90
CA LYS A 40 -2.94 -2.74 28.30
C LYS A 40 -4.03 -3.39 29.17
N LYS A 41 -3.61 -3.77 30.38
CA LYS A 41 -4.43 -4.35 31.45
C LYS A 41 -5.56 -3.44 31.88
#